data_AF-A0AAD1LXY5-F1
#
_entry.id   AF-A0AAD1LXY5-F1
#
_cell.length_a   1.000
_cell.length_b   1.000
_cell.length_c   1.000
_cell.angle_alpha   90.00
_cell.angle_beta   90.00
_cell.angle_gamma   90.00
#
_symmetry.space_group_name_H-M   'P 1'
#
loop_
_entity.id
_entity.type
_entity.pdbx_description
1 polymer ?
#
loop_
_entity_poly.entity_id
_entity_poly.type
_entity_poly.pdbx_seq_one_letter_code
_entity_poly.pdbx_strand_id
1 'polypeptide(L)'
;MPMRVFKTKTFAAAAKKAEITDADLCKAVQEVVNGQGDDLGGGVWKKRLNENRHRSIILAKGRSYWVYQFLFAKKDRDNITEKELAAFKKLAGTYKGLSKDQVQLLLDEKDFVEICNGEKIQK
;
A
#
# COMPACT_ATOMS: atom_id res chain seq x y z
N MET A 1 17.17 5.97 -3.70
CA MET A 1 15.96 6.81 -3.83
C MET A 1 15.13 6.63 -2.57
N PRO A 2 14.52 7.70 -2.04
CA PRO A 2 13.62 7.58 -0.89
C PRO A 2 12.41 6.73 -1.26
N MET A 3 11.94 5.90 -0.33
CA MET A 3 10.67 5.19 -0.50
C MET A 3 9.53 6.21 -0.39
N ARG A 4 8.66 6.21 -1.39
CA ARG A 4 7.42 7.01 -1.38
C ARG A 4 6.24 6.07 -1.16
N VAL A 5 5.38 6.46 -0.23
CA VAL A 5 4.20 5.71 0.19
C VAL A 5 2.95 6.47 -0.21
N PHE A 6 2.09 5.78 -0.92
CA PHE A 6 0.82 6.27 -1.43
C PHE A 6 -0.32 5.39 -0.94
N LYS A 7 -1.51 5.96 -0.92
CA LYS A 7 -2.77 5.23 -0.84
C LYS A 7 -3.67 5.64 -2.00
N THR A 8 -4.43 4.70 -2.53
CA THR A 8 -5.46 5.03 -3.52
C THR A 8 -6.62 5.78 -2.86
N LYS A 9 -7.37 6.55 -3.65
CA LYS A 9 -8.59 7.25 -3.19
C LYS A 9 -9.57 6.32 -2.47
N THR A 10 -9.82 5.13 -3.02
CA THR A 10 -10.72 4.13 -2.43
C THR A 10 -10.16 3.57 -1.13
N PHE A 11 -8.84 3.31 -1.06
CA PHE A 11 -8.18 2.92 0.18
C PHE A 11 -8.28 4.01 1.24
N ALA A 12 -8.06 5.28 0.88
CA ALA A 12 -8.15 6.40 1.82
C ALA A 12 -9.54 6.50 2.46
N ALA A 13 -10.60 6.32 1.67
CA ALA A 13 -11.97 6.28 2.18
C ALA A 13 -12.21 5.09 3.13
N ALA A 14 -11.67 3.91 2.82
CA ALA A 14 -11.77 2.73 3.67
C ALA A 14 -10.97 2.88 4.97
N ALA A 15 -9.73 3.37 4.90
CA ALA A 15 -8.87 3.61 6.04
C ALA A 15 -9.48 4.62 7.01
N LYS A 16 -10.08 5.71 6.49
CA LYS A 16 -10.81 6.69 7.30
C LYS A 16 -11.97 6.05 8.08
N LYS A 17 -12.75 5.16 7.46
CA LYS A 17 -13.84 4.43 8.13
C LYS A 17 -13.34 3.43 9.17
N ALA A 18 -12.15 2.89 8.96
CA ALA A 18 -11.49 1.95 9.86
C ALA A 18 -10.63 2.63 10.94
N GLU A 19 -10.65 3.97 11.01
CA GLU A 19 -9.88 4.81 11.94
C GLU A 19 -8.37 4.52 11.88
N ILE A 20 -7.85 4.18 10.69
CA ILE A 20 -6.42 3.94 10.47
C ILE A 20 -5.78 5.24 10.01
N THR A 21 -4.81 5.74 10.78
CA THR A 21 -4.15 7.01 10.49
C THR A 21 -3.02 6.86 9.47
N ASP A 22 -2.61 7.97 8.86
CA ASP A 22 -1.48 7.97 7.93
C ASP A 22 -0.16 7.62 8.61
N ALA A 23 -0.02 7.98 9.90
CA ALA A 23 1.13 7.57 10.72
C ALA A 23 1.19 6.04 10.89
N ASP A 24 0.05 5.39 11.15
CA ASP A 24 -0.02 3.92 11.27
C ASP A 24 0.34 3.24 9.96
N LEU A 25 -0.14 3.76 8.83
CA LEU A 25 0.18 3.25 7.50
C LEU A 25 1.66 3.40 7.19
N CYS A 26 2.24 4.56 7.47
CA CYS A 26 3.67 4.78 7.25
C CYS A 26 4.54 3.84 8.09
N LYS A 27 4.20 3.66 9.37
CA LYS A 27 4.86 2.67 10.23
C LYS A 27 4.69 1.26 9.68
N ALA A 28 3.49 0.91 9.23
CA ALA A 28 3.21 -0.41 8.69
C ALA A 28 4.01 -0.72 7.41
N VAL A 29 4.29 0.26 6.55
CA VAL A 29 5.22 0.06 5.42
C VAL A 29 6.63 -0.20 5.90
N GLN A 30 7.14 0.55 6.88
CA GLN A 30 8.48 0.32 7.44
C GLN A 30 8.60 -1.10 8.02
N GLU A 31 7.57 -1.56 8.73
CA GLU A 31 7.50 -2.94 9.20
C GLU A 31 7.53 -3.96 8.06
N VAL A 32 6.84 -3.71 6.94
CA VAL A 32 6.89 -4.60 5.75
C VAL A 32 8.29 -4.60 5.12
N VAL A 33 8.95 -3.44 5.03
CA VAL A 33 10.34 -3.32 4.55
C VAL A 33 11.29 -4.13 5.44
N ASN A 34 11.05 -4.15 6.75
CA ASN A 34 11.80 -4.93 7.73
C ASN A 34 11.38 -6.41 7.81
N GLY A 35 10.56 -6.90 6.87
CA GLY A 35 10.17 -8.31 6.77
C GLY A 35 8.97 -8.72 7.63
N GLN A 36 8.26 -7.77 8.23
CA GLN A 36 7.07 -8.03 9.06
C GLN A 36 5.75 -7.93 8.25
N GLY A 37 5.79 -8.36 6.99
CA GLY A 37 4.64 -8.48 6.10
C GLY A 37 4.67 -9.80 5.35
N ASP A 38 3.50 -10.31 4.97
CA ASP A 38 3.41 -11.55 4.19
C ASP A 38 3.66 -11.21 2.70
N ASP A 39 4.76 -11.69 2.12
CA ASP A 39 5.01 -11.56 0.67
C ASP A 39 4.14 -12.56 -0.11
N LEU A 40 3.23 -12.05 -0.95
CA LEU A 40 2.36 -12.87 -1.81
C LEU A 40 2.95 -13.07 -3.22
N GLY A 41 4.18 -12.58 -3.43
CA GLY A 41 4.94 -12.63 -4.67
C GLY A 41 4.55 -11.57 -5.69
N GLY A 42 5.42 -11.34 -6.66
CA GLY A 42 5.16 -10.42 -7.79
C GLY A 42 5.07 -8.94 -7.42
N GLY A 43 5.55 -8.57 -6.22
CA GLY A 43 5.46 -7.20 -5.68
C GLY A 43 4.16 -6.90 -4.96
N VAL A 44 3.44 -7.92 -4.49
CA VAL A 44 2.21 -7.81 -3.70
C VAL A 44 2.49 -8.26 -2.28
N TRP A 45 2.20 -7.40 -1.31
CA TRP A 45 2.39 -7.67 0.11
C TRP A 45 1.05 -7.63 0.83
N LYS A 46 0.88 -8.48 1.84
CA LYS A 46 -0.25 -8.44 2.75
C LYS A 46 0.24 -8.00 4.13
N LYS A 47 -0.40 -6.95 4.67
CA LYS A 47 -0.09 -6.40 5.99
C LYS A 47 -1.33 -6.41 6.88
N ARG A 48 -1.16 -6.86 8.13
CA ARG A 48 -2.17 -6.78 9.18
C ARG A 48 -2.08 -5.39 9.82
N LEU A 49 -3.22 -4.73 9.99
CA LEU A 49 -3.36 -3.37 10.52
C LEU A 49 -4.39 -3.34 11.65
N ASN A 50 -4.37 -2.27 12.45
CA ASN A 50 -5.36 -1.98 13.50
C ASN A 50 -5.62 -3.21 14.40
N GLU A 51 -4.61 -3.63 15.15
CA GLU A 51 -4.67 -4.79 16.06
C GLU A 51 -5.15 -6.09 15.37
N ASN A 52 -4.73 -6.32 14.12
CA ASN A 52 -5.15 -7.48 13.33
C ASN A 52 -6.67 -7.54 13.04
N ARG A 53 -7.38 -6.41 13.16
CA ARG A 53 -8.78 -6.27 12.76
C ARG A 53 -8.93 -6.04 11.26
N HIS A 54 -7.91 -5.49 10.62
CA HIS A 54 -7.92 -5.18 9.19
C HIS A 54 -6.70 -5.78 8.48
N ARG A 55 -6.89 -6.10 7.19
CA ARG A 55 -5.83 -6.54 6.30
C ARG A 55 -5.75 -5.61 5.10
N SER A 56 -4.53 -5.28 4.73
CA SER A 56 -4.24 -4.44 3.59
C SER A 56 -3.37 -5.17 2.56
N ILE A 57 -3.65 -4.88 1.29
CA ILE A 57 -2.79 -5.21 0.16
C ILE A 57 -1.98 -3.99 -0.25
N ILE A 58 -0.66 -4.16 -0.26
CA ILE A 58 0.32 -3.15 -0.64
C ILE A 58 1.03 -3.60 -1.91
N LEU A 59 1.07 -2.74 -2.92
CA LEU A 59 1.78 -2.98 -4.17
C LEU A 59 3.11 -2.24 -4.14
N ALA A 60 4.21 -2.99 -4.24
CA ALA A 60 5.57 -2.47 -4.09
C ALA A 60 6.56 -3.15 -5.04
N LYS A 61 6.21 -3.22 -6.32
CA LYS A 61 7.06 -3.84 -7.33
C LYS A 61 8.15 -2.85 -7.78
N GLY A 62 9.42 -3.21 -7.56
CA GLY A 62 10.57 -2.34 -7.85
C GLY A 62 11.01 -1.44 -6.69
N ARG A 63 10.35 -1.54 -5.51
CA ARG A 63 10.75 -0.94 -4.22
C ARG A 63 10.82 0.60 -4.14
N SER A 64 10.52 1.33 -5.21
CA SER A 64 10.47 2.81 -5.21
C SER A 64 9.13 3.38 -4.74
N TYR A 65 8.02 2.74 -5.15
CA TYR A 65 6.66 3.17 -4.82
C TYR A 65 5.95 2.08 -4.04
N TRP A 66 5.35 2.47 -2.93
CA TRP A 66 4.56 1.61 -2.05
C TRP A 66 3.13 2.11 -2.07
N VAL A 67 2.21 1.33 -2.65
CA VAL A 67 0.83 1.77 -2.86
C VAL A 67 -0.13 0.89 -2.08
N TYR A 68 -0.80 1.48 -1.09
CA TYR A 68 -1.94 0.89 -0.41
C TYR A 68 -3.13 0.80 -1.38
N GLN A 69 -3.40 -0.41 -1.86
CA GLN A 69 -4.39 -0.65 -2.92
C GLN A 69 -5.75 -1.09 -2.37
N PHE A 70 -5.74 -1.93 -1.34
CA PHE A 70 -6.97 -2.56 -0.84
C PHE A 70 -6.94 -2.75 0.67
N LEU A 71 -8.09 -2.57 1.33
CA LEU A 71 -8.30 -2.74 2.76
C LEU A 71 -9.59 -3.52 2.98
N PHE A 72 -9.55 -4.54 3.84
CA PHE A 72 -10.73 -5.32 4.22
C PHE A 72 -10.65 -5.72 5.69
N ALA A 73 -11.82 -5.81 6.35
CA ALA A 73 -11.88 -6.23 7.74
C ALA A 73 -11.74 -7.76 7.83
N LYS A 74 -11.10 -8.24 8.91
CA LYS A 74 -10.92 -9.66 9.18
C LYS A 74 -12.24 -10.41 9.26
N LYS A 75 -13.27 -9.78 9.83
CA LYS A 75 -14.62 -10.33 9.97
C LYS A 75 -15.32 -10.56 8.63
N ASP A 76 -15.01 -9.72 7.63
CA ASP A 76 -15.64 -9.81 6.32
C ASP A 76 -14.88 -10.83 5.45
N ARG A 77 -13.55 -10.92 5.64
CA ARG A 77 -12.70 -11.76 4.81
C ARG A 77 -11.33 -12.07 5.42
N ASP A 78 -10.87 -13.31 5.27
CA ASP A 78 -9.57 -13.73 5.79
C ASP A 78 -8.40 -13.60 4.79
N ASN A 79 -8.62 -13.98 3.53
CA ASN A 79 -7.60 -13.96 2.46
C ASN A 79 -8.19 -13.50 1.12
N ILE A 80 -7.34 -12.96 0.24
CA ILE A 80 -7.68 -12.68 -1.16
C ILE A 80 -7.69 -13.97 -2.00
N THR A 81 -8.51 -14.02 -3.06
CA THR A 81 -8.56 -15.15 -3.98
C THR A 81 -7.35 -15.13 -4.92
N GLU A 82 -7.07 -16.26 -5.59
CA GLU A 82 -6.03 -16.33 -6.61
C GLU A 82 -6.30 -15.39 -7.79
N LYS A 83 -7.56 -15.21 -8.18
CA LYS A 83 -7.96 -14.29 -9.25
C LYS A 83 -7.63 -12.84 -8.90
N GLU A 84 -7.91 -12.43 -7.66
CA GLU A 84 -7.57 -11.08 -7.20
C GLU A 84 -6.07 -10.92 -7.01
N LEU A 85 -5.37 -11.92 -6.50
CA LEU A 85 -3.92 -11.89 -6.40
C LEU A 85 -3.28 -11.73 -7.79
N ALA A 86 -3.78 -12.42 -8.81
CA ALA A 86 -3.33 -12.26 -10.19
C ALA A 86 -3.58 -10.84 -10.71
N ALA A 87 -4.75 -10.26 -10.43
CA ALA A 87 -5.07 -8.88 -10.77
C ALA A 87 -4.13 -7.88 -10.07
N PHE A 88 -3.86 -8.07 -8.78
CA PHE A 88 -2.91 -7.23 -8.04
C PHE A 88 -1.49 -7.36 -8.55
N LYS A 89 -1.03 -8.55 -8.94
CA LYS A 89 0.29 -8.76 -9.56
C LYS A 89 0.42 -8.03 -10.89
N LYS A 90 -0.65 -8.04 -11.70
CA LYS A 90 -0.71 -7.27 -12.96
C LYS A 90 -0.63 -5.76 -12.67
N LEU A 91 -1.43 -5.28 -11.72
CA LEU A 91 -1.45 -3.86 -11.34
C LEU A 91 -0.12 -3.40 -10.74
N ALA A 92 0.53 -4.23 -9.92
CA ALA A 92 1.87 -3.97 -9.42
C ALA A 92 2.90 -3.87 -10.55
N GLY A 93 2.71 -4.64 -11.63
CA GLY A 93 3.43 -4.50 -12.90
C GLY A 93 3.29 -3.10 -13.50
N THR A 94 2.06 -2.60 -13.61
CA THR A 94 1.78 -1.25 -14.10
C THR A 94 2.41 -0.18 -13.21
N TYR A 95 2.27 -0.29 -11.88
CA TYR A 95 2.83 0.68 -10.94
C TYR A 95 4.36 0.74 -10.95
N LYS A 96 5.03 -0.40 -11.20
CA LYS A 96 6.49 -0.42 -11.41
C LYS A 96 6.91 0.48 -12.57
N GLY A 97 6.09 0.57 -13.62
CA GLY A 97 6.39 1.32 -14.84
C GLY A 97 6.04 2.81 -14.77
N LEU A 98 5.45 3.29 -13.67
CA LEU A 98 5.05 4.69 -13.56
C LEU A 98 6.26 5.63 -13.54
N SER A 99 6.27 6.61 -14.44
CA SER A 99 7.22 7.71 -14.39
C SER A 99 6.88 8.69 -13.25
N LYS A 100 7.81 9.58 -12.90
CA LYS A 100 7.55 10.63 -11.90
C LYS A 100 6.38 11.53 -12.32
N ASP A 101 6.31 11.88 -13.59
CA ASP A 101 5.25 12.74 -14.14
C ASP A 101 3.88 12.05 -14.09
N GLN A 102 3.83 10.74 -14.36
CA GLN A 102 2.60 9.96 -14.21
C GLN A 102 2.17 9.85 -12.74
N VAL A 103 3.11 9.68 -11.81
CA VAL A 103 2.79 9.72 -10.38
C VAL A 103 2.28 11.10 -9.98
N GLN A 104 2.86 12.18 -10.50
CA GLN A 104 2.38 13.54 -10.24
C GLN A 104 0.95 13.73 -10.75
N LEU A 105 0.65 13.27 -11.97
CA LEU A 105 -0.71 13.32 -12.50
C LEU A 105 -1.73 12.59 -11.60
N LEU A 106 -1.38 11.39 -11.11
CA LEU A 106 -2.24 10.64 -10.19
C LEU A 106 -2.47 11.36 -8.84
N LEU A 107 -1.47 12.13 -8.38
CA LEU A 107 -1.60 12.97 -7.18
C LEU A 107 -2.52 14.17 -7.45
N ASP A 108 -2.34 14.83 -8.59
CA ASP A 108 -3.13 16.00 -8.99
C ASP A 108 -4.62 15.63 -9.19
N GLU A 109 -4.88 14.46 -9.79
CA GLU A 109 -6.22 13.88 -9.96
C GLU A 109 -6.82 13.32 -8.66
N LYS A 110 -6.03 13.26 -7.58
CA LYS A 110 -6.39 12.68 -6.26
C LYS A 110 -6.74 11.20 -6.31
N ASP A 111 -6.27 10.51 -7.34
CA ASP A 111 -6.34 9.05 -7.42
C ASP A 111 -5.34 8.42 -6.48
N PHE A 112 -4.17 9.04 -6.33
CA PHE A 112 -3.19 8.77 -5.29
C PHE A 112 -3.18 9.89 -4.24
N VAL A 113 -2.89 9.49 -3.01
CA VAL A 113 -2.58 10.39 -1.91
C VAL A 113 -1.24 9.96 -1.33
N GLU A 114 -0.24 10.82 -1.40
CA GLU A 114 1.06 10.58 -0.77
C GLU A 114 0.92 10.79 0.74
N ILE A 115 1.39 9.81 1.52
CA ILE A 115 1.29 9.83 2.98
C ILE A 115 2.65 9.86 3.66
N CYS A 116 3.69 9.33 3.01
CA CYS A 116 5.06 9.43 3.46
C CYS A 116 6.01 9.49 2.27
N ASN A 117 6.88 10.49 2.29
CA ASN A 117 8.04 10.57 1.44
C ASN A 117 9.24 10.44 2.37
N GLY A 118 10.13 9.48 2.15
CA GLY A 118 11.19 9.07 3.08
C GLY A 118 12.24 10.14 3.45
N GLU A 119 11.81 11.26 4.02
CA GLU A 119 12.65 12.17 4.75
C GLU A 119 13.03 11.51 6.06
N LYS A 120 14.28 11.05 6.07
CA LYS A 120 15.16 10.79 7.22
C LYS A 120 14.42 10.60 8.55
N ILE A 121 14.29 9.33 8.97
CA ILE A 121 14.36 9.03 10.39
C ILE A 121 15.79 9.43 10.81
N GLN A 122 15.95 10.67 11.25
CA GLN A 122 17.16 11.07 11.97
C GLN A 122 17.19 10.26 13.27
N LYS A 123 18.39 9.71 13.51
CA LYS A 123 18.80 8.91 14.66
C LYS A 123 18.17 9.31 15.99
#